data_AF-A0A969LLZ6-F1
#
_entry.id   AF-A0A969LLZ6-F1
#
_cell.length_a   1.000
_cell.length_b   1.000
_cell.length_c   1.000
_cell.angle_alpha   90.00
_cell.angle_beta   90.00
_cell.angle_gamma   90.00
#
_symmetry.space_group_name_H-M   'P 1'
#
loop_
_entity.id
_entity.type
_entity.pdbx_description
1 polymer ?
#
loop_
_entity_poly.entity_id
_entity_poly.type
_entity_poly.pdbx_seq_one_letter_code
_entity_poly.pdbx_strand_id
1 'polypeptide(L)'
;MNFLVMMLNKGKFKGQQVLSEESVNELIKVQTSQDMIKYAPDAAKGYNYASGAWVLEDDGKGVATALASPGLFGTWPMIDYCRGYAYCFL
;
A
#
# COMPACT_ATOMS: atom_id res chain seq x y z
N MET A 1 4.27 -2.99 -13.42
CA MET A 1 4.65 -1.62 -12.99
C MET A 1 3.57 -0.56 -13.16
N ASN A 2 2.80 -0.57 -14.26
CA ASN A 2 1.78 0.44 -14.57
C ASN A 2 0.80 0.73 -13.42
N PHE A 3 0.29 -0.32 -12.75
CA PHE A 3 -0.63 -0.18 -11.62
C PHE A 3 -0.01 0.61 -10.45
N LEU A 4 1.23 0.30 -10.03
CA LEU A 4 1.84 1.03 -8.92
C LEU A 4 2.19 2.47 -9.30
N VAL A 5 2.59 2.72 -10.55
CA VAL A 5 2.78 4.09 -11.06
C VAL A 5 1.46 4.87 -11.03
N MET A 6 0.34 4.24 -11.39
CA MET A 6 -1.00 4.84 -11.31
C MET A 6 -1.35 5.22 -9.87
N MET A 7 -1.12 4.30 -8.92
CA MET A 7 -1.38 4.54 -7.50
C MET A 7 -0.48 5.63 -6.91
N LEU A 8 0.81 5.63 -7.24
CA LEU A 8 1.77 6.67 -6.82
C LEU A 8 1.38 8.05 -7.37
N ASN A 9 0.81 8.10 -8.57
CA ASN A 9 0.33 9.34 -9.20
C ASN A 9 -1.16 9.59 -8.97
N LYS A 10 -1.67 9.28 -7.78
CA LYS A 10 -3.04 9.67 -7.34
C LYS A 10 -4.13 9.24 -8.32
N GLY A 11 -3.99 8.03 -8.88
CA GLY A 11 -5.00 7.45 -9.74
C GLY A 11 -4.77 7.68 -11.24
N LYS A 12 -3.70 8.40 -11.63
CA LYS A 12 -3.42 8.74 -13.03
C LYS A 12 -2.33 7.85 -13.63
N PHE A 13 -2.60 7.31 -14.81
CA PHE A 13 -1.58 6.66 -15.63
C PHE A 13 -1.57 7.29 -17.01
N LYS A 14 -0.40 7.75 -17.47
CA LYS A 14 -0.22 8.41 -18.79
C LYS A 14 -1.22 9.55 -19.03
N GLY A 15 -1.52 10.34 -18.00
CA GLY A 15 -2.44 11.48 -18.08
C GLY A 15 -3.93 11.12 -17.98
N GLN A 16 -4.30 9.84 -18.06
CA GLN A 16 -5.69 9.40 -17.89
C GLN A 16 -5.99 9.09 -16.42
N GLN A 17 -7.12 9.59 -15.91
CA GLN A 17 -7.64 9.22 -14.59
C GLN A 17 -8.25 7.82 -14.66
N VAL A 18 -7.67 6.87 -13.93
CA VAL A 18 -8.17 5.48 -13.83
C VAL A 18 -8.99 5.29 -12.56
N LEU A 19 -8.48 5.78 -11.43
CA LEU A 19 -9.19 5.86 -10.15
C LEU A 19 -9.24 7.32 -9.72
N SER A 20 -10.30 7.79 -9.05
CA SER A 20 -10.28 9.15 -8.50
C SER A 20 -9.21 9.30 -7.40
N GLU A 21 -8.76 10.51 -7.13
CA GLU A 21 -7.80 10.76 -6.03
C GLU A 21 -8.41 10.36 -4.68
N GLU A 22 -9.70 10.58 -4.49
CA GLU A 22 -10.44 10.16 -3.29
C GLU A 22 -10.45 8.64 -3.14
N SER A 23 -10.58 7.91 -4.24
CA SER A 23 -10.54 6.44 -4.24
C SER A 23 -9.15 5.94 -3.83
N VAL A 24 -8.09 6.55 -4.34
CA VAL A 24 -6.71 6.21 -3.92
C VAL A 24 -6.51 6.53 -2.44
N ASN A 25 -6.95 7.70 -1.98
CA ASN A 25 -6.85 8.09 -0.58
C ASN A 25 -7.60 7.13 0.35
N GLU A 26 -8.75 6.59 -0.08
CA GLU A 26 -9.47 5.58 0.69
C GLU A 26 -8.71 4.24 0.75
N LEU A 27 -8.11 3.82 -0.37
CA LEU A 27 -7.38 2.56 -0.45
C LEU A 27 -6.16 2.52 0.48
N ILE A 28 -5.52 3.66 0.73
CA ILE A 28 -4.31 3.76 1.56
C ILE A 28 -4.59 4.05 3.04
N LYS A 29 -5.85 4.17 3.44
CA LYS A 29 -6.21 4.29 4.86
C LYS A 29 -5.92 2.99 5.59
N VAL A 30 -5.38 3.11 6.80
CA VAL A 30 -5.23 2.01 7.73
C VAL A 30 -6.63 1.56 8.18
N GLN A 31 -6.95 0.30 7.94
CA GLN A 31 -8.24 -0.31 8.26
C GLN A 31 -8.17 -1.21 9.51
N THR A 32 -6.97 -1.49 10.01
CA THR A 32 -6.77 -2.33 11.20
C THR A 32 -5.95 -1.66 12.29
N SER A 33 -6.18 -2.07 13.53
CA SER A 33 -5.29 -1.89 14.67
C SER A 33 -4.68 -3.25 15.06
N GLN A 34 -3.58 -3.24 15.80
CA GLN A 34 -2.84 -4.46 16.14
C GLN A 34 -3.67 -5.47 16.95
N ASP A 35 -4.61 -5.02 17.78
CA ASP A 35 -5.51 -5.88 18.56
C ASP A 35 -6.58 -6.61 17.73
N MET A 36 -6.91 -6.07 16.54
CA MET A 36 -7.79 -6.73 15.58
C MET A 36 -7.08 -7.86 14.82
N ILE A 37 -5.75 -7.77 14.66
CA ILE A 37 -4.97 -8.78 13.92
C ILE A 37 -4.76 -10.01 14.79
N LYS A 38 -5.44 -11.11 14.47
CA LYS A 38 -5.31 -12.39 15.20
C LYS A 38 -4.10 -13.22 14.76
N TYR A 39 -3.65 -13.01 13.53
CA TYR A 39 -2.49 -13.68 12.97
C TYR A 39 -1.85 -12.82 11.89
N ALA A 40 -0.53 -12.77 11.89
CA ALA A 40 0.28 -12.29 10.78
C ALA A 40 1.47 -13.24 10.62
N PRO A 41 1.94 -13.49 9.39
CA PRO A 41 3.19 -14.19 9.18
C PRO A 41 4.35 -13.41 9.83
N ASP A 42 5.43 -14.10 10.20
CA ASP A 42 6.53 -13.49 10.96
C ASP A 42 7.12 -12.24 10.29
N ALA A 43 7.22 -12.24 8.95
CA ALA A 43 7.70 -11.11 8.16
C ALA A 43 6.77 -9.88 8.15
N ALA A 44 5.52 -10.03 8.57
CA ALA A 44 4.52 -8.96 8.63
C ALA A 44 4.08 -8.62 10.07
N LYS A 45 4.76 -9.17 11.09
CA LYS A 45 4.47 -8.84 12.49
C LYS A 45 4.65 -7.34 12.73
N GLY A 46 3.67 -6.73 13.39
CA GLY A 46 3.69 -5.30 13.71
C GLY A 46 3.13 -4.40 12.61
N TYR A 47 2.90 -4.90 11.39
CA TYR A 47 2.24 -4.14 10.34
C TYR A 47 0.73 -4.10 10.54
N ASN A 48 0.13 -2.97 10.18
CA ASN A 48 -1.32 -2.88 10.01
C ASN A 48 -1.70 -3.26 8.57
N TYR A 49 -2.99 -3.16 8.26
CA TYR A 49 -3.54 -3.47 6.95
C TYR A 49 -4.38 -2.31 6.43
N ALA A 50 -4.21 -2.00 5.15
CA ALA A 50 -5.06 -1.10 4.37
C ALA A 50 -5.96 -1.93 3.44
N SER A 51 -6.67 -1.30 2.51
CA SER A 51 -7.54 -2.02 1.58
C SER A 51 -6.74 -2.84 0.56
N GLY A 52 -6.42 -4.09 0.93
CA GLY A 52 -5.73 -5.05 0.06
C GLY A 52 -4.19 -5.04 0.12
N ALA A 53 -3.59 -4.33 1.08
CA ALA A 53 -2.14 -4.24 1.22
C ALA A 53 -1.70 -4.10 2.69
N TRP A 54 -0.50 -4.60 2.99
CA TRP A 54 0.18 -4.39 4.27
C TRP A 54 0.71 -2.97 4.38
N VAL A 55 0.52 -2.36 5.55
CA VAL A 55 1.02 -1.03 5.91
C VAL A 55 2.40 -1.19 6.53
N LEU A 56 3.44 -0.86 5.77
CA LEU A 56 4.83 -0.97 6.21
C LEU A 56 5.22 0.24 7.06
N GLU A 57 4.75 1.42 6.68
CA GLU A 57 4.90 2.69 7.40
C GLU A 57 3.57 3.47 7.30
N ASP A 58 3.22 4.23 8.34
CA ASP A 58 2.09 5.16 8.37
C ASP A 58 2.47 6.53 8.94
N ASP A 59 1.60 7.51 8.76
CA ASP A 59 1.81 8.90 9.19
C ASP A 59 1.41 9.18 10.66
N GLY A 60 1.06 8.15 11.42
CA GLY A 60 0.51 8.25 12.78
C GLY A 60 -0.94 8.75 12.85
N LYS A 61 -1.58 9.05 11.71
CA LYS A 61 -2.97 9.52 11.61
C LYS A 61 -3.86 8.54 10.85
N GLY A 62 -3.37 7.32 10.61
CA GLY A 62 -4.12 6.26 9.96
C GLY A 62 -4.05 6.30 8.43
N VAL A 63 -3.05 6.95 7.84
CA VAL A 63 -2.78 6.90 6.40
C VAL A 63 -1.42 6.26 6.15
N ALA A 64 -1.39 5.23 5.30
CA ALA A 64 -0.15 4.56 4.96
C ALA A 64 0.78 5.48 4.16
N THR A 65 2.06 5.50 4.55
CA THR A 65 3.14 6.18 3.82
C THR A 65 3.96 5.20 3.00
N ALA A 66 3.92 3.91 3.35
CA ALA A 66 4.44 2.82 2.54
C ALA A 66 3.53 1.58 2.60
N LEU A 67 3.27 0.97 1.44
CA LEU A 67 2.41 -0.20 1.29
C LEU A 67 3.11 -1.30 0.48
N ALA A 68 2.85 -2.56 0.83
CA ALA A 68 3.23 -3.72 0.02
C ALA A 68 2.15 -4.80 -0.02
N SER A 69 2.12 -5.57 -1.11
CA SER A 69 1.24 -6.74 -1.25
C SER A 69 2.05 -7.95 -1.74
N PRO A 70 2.93 -8.51 -0.87
CA PRO A 70 3.83 -9.58 -1.24
C PRO A 70 3.07 -10.88 -1.52
N GLY A 71 3.50 -11.59 -2.55
CA GLY A 71 3.05 -12.93 -2.88
C GLY A 71 3.84 -13.99 -2.13
N LEU A 72 3.20 -15.15 -1.91
CA LEU A 72 3.82 -16.30 -1.20
C LEU A 72 5.15 -16.75 -1.83
N PHE A 73 5.32 -16.58 -3.14
CA PHE A 73 6.48 -17.05 -3.89
C PHE A 73 7.54 -15.97 -4.15
N GLY A 74 7.50 -14.85 -3.41
CA GLY A 74 8.56 -13.85 -3.40
C GLY A 74 8.29 -12.60 -4.23
N THR A 75 7.27 -12.59 -5.09
CA THR A 75 6.85 -11.36 -5.78
C THR A 75 6.52 -10.26 -4.76
N TRP A 76 7.09 -9.07 -4.94
CA TRP A 76 7.00 -7.98 -3.98
C TRP A 76 6.70 -6.64 -4.67
N PRO A 77 5.41 -6.30 -4.86
CA PRO A 77 4.99 -4.97 -5.25
C PRO A 77 4.93 -4.05 -4.02
N MET A 78 5.55 -2.87 -4.12
CA MET A 78 5.57 -1.87 -3.07
C MET A 78 5.40 -0.44 -3.63
N ILE A 79 4.76 0.42 -2.86
CA ILE A 79 4.71 1.87 -3.06
C ILE A 79 5.21 2.54 -1.79
N ASP A 80 6.12 3.50 -1.93
CA ASP A 80 6.56 4.41 -0.87
C ASP A 80 6.15 5.84 -1.27
N TYR A 81 5.09 6.34 -0.64
CA TYR A 81 4.58 7.69 -0.87
C TYR A 81 5.46 8.75 -0.19
N CYS A 82 6.12 8.41 0.92
CA CYS A 82 7.01 9.34 1.62
C CYS A 82 8.25 9.66 0.77
N ARG A 83 8.82 8.63 0.14
CA ARG A 83 10.05 8.71 -0.67
C ARG A 83 9.76 8.86 -2.17
N GLY A 84 8.51 8.73 -2.59
CA GLY A 84 8.05 9.02 -3.95
C GLY A 84 8.45 7.97 -4.98
N TYR A 85 8.51 6.68 -4.62
CA TYR A 85 8.85 5.61 -5.55
C TYR A 85 7.94 4.39 -5.42
N ALA A 86 7.97 3.54 -6.44
CA ALA A 86 7.36 2.22 -6.42
C ALA A 86 8.26 1.22 -7.12
N TYR A 87 8.21 -0.05 -6.69
CA TYR A 87 8.91 -1.14 -7.37
C TYR A 87 8.08 -2.42 -7.36
N CYS A 88 8.45 -3.35 -8.22
CA CYS A 88 7.93 -4.71 -8.21
C CYS A 88 9.09 -5.66 -8.45
N PHE A 89 9.41 -6.45 -7.43
CA PHE A 89 10.29 -7.61 -7.59
C PHE A 89 9.44 -8.81 -8.01
N LEU A 90 9.88 -9.58 -9.00
CA LEU A 90 9.16 -10.73 -9.55
C LEU A 90 9.91 -12.02 -9.28
#